data_AF-A0A942ETH9-F1
#
_entry.id   AF-A0A942ETH9-F1
#
_cell.length_a   1.000
_cell.length_b   1.000
_cell.length_c   1.000
_cell.angle_alpha   90.00
_cell.angle_beta   90.00
_cell.angle_gamma   90.00
#
_symmetry.space_group_name_H-M   'P 1'
#
loop_
_entity.id
_entity.type
_entity.pdbx_description
1 polymer ?
#
loop_
_entity_poly.entity_id
_entity_poly.type
_entity_poly.pdbx_seq_one_letter_code
_entity_poly.pdbx_strand_id
1 'polypeptide(L)'
;MDVSVLKELINKAKGLTPEENLDLITHLLNRIRVAGSASKDRRKWSEICGKAPYPLVGEDAQSWVTRNRKESDERRQKNWQ
;
A
#
# COMPACT_ATOMS: atom_id res chain seq x y z
N MET A 1 27.86 -10.02 5.35
CA MET A 1 27.26 -10.32 6.65
C MET A 1 28.06 -11.45 7.25
N ASP A 2 28.67 -11.21 8.41
CA ASP A 2 29.58 -12.16 9.03
C ASP A 2 28.78 -13.34 9.59
N VAL A 3 29.18 -14.57 9.25
CA VAL A 3 28.50 -15.82 9.67
C VAL A 3 28.45 -15.94 11.20
N SER A 4 29.36 -15.24 11.88
CA SER A 4 29.39 -15.12 13.35
C SER A 4 28.13 -14.44 13.92
N VAL A 5 27.66 -13.35 13.30
CA VAL A 5 26.52 -12.57 13.81
C VAL A 5 25.20 -13.36 13.75
N LEU A 6 24.99 -14.14 12.69
CA LEU A 6 23.78 -14.97 12.57
C LEU A 6 23.74 -16.06 13.66
N LYS A 7 24.88 -16.68 13.95
CA LYS A 7 24.97 -17.71 14.99
C LYS A 7 24.68 -17.14 16.38
N GLU A 8 25.17 -15.94 16.67
CA GLU A 8 24.87 -15.25 17.93
C GLU A 8 23.38 -14.94 18.07
N LEU A 9 22.73 -14.46 17.01
CA LEU A 9 21.29 -14.18 17.02
C LEU A 9 20.45 -15.45 17.24
N ILE A 10 20.83 -16.56 16.60
CA ILE A 10 20.19 -17.86 16.82
C ILE A 10 20.35 -18.31 18.28
N ASN A 11 21.53 -18.14 18.87
CA ASN A 11 21.75 -18.51 20.25
C ASN A 11 20.96 -17.62 21.23
N LYS A 12 20.83 -16.32 20.94
CA LYS A 12 19.99 -15.42 21.74
C LYS A 12 18.50 -15.76 21.63
N ALA A 13 18.03 -16.13 20.45
CA ALA A 13 16.63 -16.53 20.23
C ALA A 13 16.24 -17.79 21.02
N LYS A 14 17.18 -18.71 21.29
CA LYS A 14 16.91 -19.90 22.13
C LYS A 14 16.54 -19.57 23.58
N GLY A 15 16.91 -18.38 24.07
CA GLY A 15 16.58 -17.94 25.43
C GLY A 15 15.21 -17.28 25.56
N LEU A 16 14.49 -17.08 24.45
CA LEU A 16 13.19 -16.43 24.42
C LEU A 16 12.07 -17.39 24.82
N THR A 17 11.02 -16.87 25.43
CA THR A 17 9.79 -17.64 25.65
C THR A 17 9.09 -17.95 24.32
N PRO A 18 8.12 -18.87 24.30
CA PRO A 18 7.32 -19.13 23.10
C PRO A 18 6.62 -17.86 22.57
N GLU A 19 6.08 -17.00 23.43
CA GLU A 19 5.42 -15.75 23.00
C GLU A 19 6.42 -14.77 22.37
N GLU A 20 7.57 -14.56 23.00
CA GLU A 20 8.62 -13.67 22.49
C GLU A 20 9.19 -14.15 21.15
N ASN A 21 9.25 -15.46 20.93
CA ASN A 21 9.63 -16.03 19.64
C ASN A 21 8.60 -15.72 18.55
N LEU A 22 7.30 -15.75 18.87
CA LEU A 22 6.24 -15.39 17.92
C LEU A 22 6.30 -13.91 17.53
N ASP A 23 6.59 -13.04 18.51
CA ASP A 23 6.78 -11.62 18.26
C ASP A 23 8.01 -11.37 17.37
N LEU A 24 9.12 -12.08 17.64
CA LEU A 24 10.32 -12.00 16.81
C LEU A 24 10.05 -12.46 15.38
N ILE A 25 9.34 -13.57 15.19
CA ILE A 25 8.93 -14.06 13.86
C ILE A 25 8.10 -13.01 13.13
N THR A 26 7.13 -12.40 13.81
CA THR A 26 6.26 -11.37 13.24
C THR A 26 7.04 -10.15 12.81
N HIS A 27 7.98 -9.69 13.65
CA HIS A 27 8.85 -8.57 13.36
C HIS A 27 9.74 -8.83 12.13
N LEU A 28 10.37 -10.01 12.07
CA LEU A 28 11.21 -10.42 10.94
C LEU A 28 10.41 -10.55 9.65
N LEU A 29 9.24 -11.17 9.70
CA LEU A 29 8.33 -11.28 8.54
C LEU A 29 7.93 -9.91 8.01
N ASN A 30 7.57 -8.97 8.91
CA ASN A 30 7.20 -7.62 8.49
C ASN A 30 8.36 -6.90 7.82
N ARG A 31 9.57 -6.99 8.40
CA ARG A 31 10.78 -6.41 7.82
C ARG A 31 11.10 -6.98 6.44
N ILE A 32 10.97 -8.30 6.26
CA ILE A 32 11.17 -8.96 4.96
C ILE A 32 10.11 -8.50 3.95
N ARG A 33 8.85 -8.37 4.35
CA ARG A 33 7.77 -7.88 3.48
C ARG A 33 8.01 -6.45 3.02
N VAL A 34 8.48 -5.57 3.91
CA VAL A 34 8.81 -4.18 3.58
C VAL A 34 10.05 -4.10 2.68
N ALA A 35 11.08 -4.91 2.94
CA ALA A 35 12.25 -4.97 2.07
C ALA A 35 11.91 -5.57 0.69
N GLY A 36 11.05 -6.59 0.64
CA GLY A 36 10.58 -7.22 -0.59
C GLY A 36 9.53 -6.41 -1.35
N SER A 37 8.81 -5.50 -0.70
CA SER A 37 7.93 -4.55 -1.39
C SER A 37 8.70 -3.43 -2.05
N ALA A 38 9.88 -3.05 -1.52
CA ALA A 38 10.80 -2.15 -2.19
C ALA A 38 11.40 -2.76 -3.48
N SER A 39 11.49 -4.09 -3.57
CA SER A 39 11.98 -4.81 -4.76
C SER A 39 10.87 -5.29 -5.71
N LYS A 40 9.60 -5.14 -5.34
CA LYS A 40 8.50 -5.48 -6.24
C LYS A 40 8.35 -4.32 -7.21
N ASP A 41 9.11 -4.42 -8.29
CA ASP A 41 9.14 -3.50 -9.43
C ASP A 41 7.73 -2.95 -9.64
N ARG A 42 7.54 -1.66 -9.35
CA ARG A 42 6.22 -1.05 -9.46
C ARG A 42 5.78 -1.27 -10.90
N ARG A 43 4.72 -2.07 -11.09
CA ARG A 43 4.23 -2.41 -12.43
C ARG A 43 4.13 -1.13 -13.24
N LYS A 44 4.67 -1.15 -14.46
CA LYS A 44 4.65 0.02 -15.32
C LYS A 44 3.18 0.36 -15.60
N TRP A 45 2.82 1.64 -15.58
CA TRP A 45 1.44 2.07 -15.87
C TRP A 45 0.92 1.54 -17.22
N SER A 46 1.82 1.39 -18.20
CA SER A 46 1.54 0.77 -19.50
C SER A 46 1.05 -0.68 -19.43
N GLU A 47 1.41 -1.42 -18.37
CA GLU A 47 0.97 -2.82 -18.17
C GLU A 47 -0.44 -2.91 -17.59
N ILE A 48 -0.98 -1.79 -17.09
CA ILE A 48 -2.26 -1.69 -16.39
C ILE A 48 -3.28 -0.93 -17.24
N CYS A 49 -2.84 0.03 -18.07
CA CYS A 49 -3.75 0.85 -18.86
C CYS A 49 -4.64 -0.01 -19.78
N GLY A 50 -5.94 0.28 -19.80
CA GLY A 50 -6.92 -0.41 -20.65
C GLY A 50 -7.41 -1.78 -20.15
N LYS A 51 -6.92 -2.28 -19.00
CA LYS A 51 -7.40 -3.56 -18.43
C LYS A 51 -8.70 -3.44 -17.63
N ALA A 52 -9.02 -2.25 -17.15
CA ALA A 52 -10.25 -2.01 -16.42
C ALA A 52 -11.44 -1.93 -17.38
N PRO A 53 -12.56 -2.64 -17.13
CA PRO A 53 -13.79 -2.40 -17.85
C PRO A 53 -14.26 -0.96 -17.61
N TYR A 54 -14.86 -0.35 -18.63
CA TYR A 54 -15.38 1.01 -18.53
C TYR A 54 -16.91 0.99 -18.46
N PRO A 55 -17.53 1.72 -17.50
CA PRO A 55 -16.91 2.36 -16.33
C PRO A 55 -16.55 1.34 -15.24
N LEU A 56 -15.37 1.46 -14.62
CA LEU A 56 -14.90 0.50 -13.61
C LEU A 56 -15.77 0.50 -12.34
N VAL A 57 -16.34 1.66 -11.99
CA VAL A 57 -17.09 1.90 -10.75
C VAL A 57 -18.51 2.43 -11.01
N GLY A 58 -19.07 2.14 -12.18
CA GLY A 58 -20.46 2.48 -12.53
C GLY A 58 -20.68 3.89 -13.09
N GLU A 59 -19.93 4.91 -12.66
CA GLU A 59 -19.95 6.26 -13.24
C GLU A 59 -18.63 6.55 -13.98
N ASP A 60 -18.75 7.21 -15.13
CA ASP A 60 -17.60 7.76 -15.84
C ASP A 60 -16.95 8.90 -15.05
N ALA A 61 -15.62 8.91 -15.01
CA ALA A 61 -14.86 9.92 -14.27
C ALA A 61 -15.13 11.35 -14.78
N GLN A 62 -15.23 11.53 -16.10
CA GLN A 62 -15.46 12.86 -16.69
C GLN A 62 -16.87 13.38 -16.38
N SER A 63 -17.85 12.49 -16.39
CA SER A 63 -19.23 12.77 -16.01
C SER A 63 -19.32 13.20 -14.54
N TRP A 64 -18.67 12.47 -13.64
CA TRP A 64 -18.58 12.83 -12.22
C TRP A 64 -17.92 14.20 -12.01
N VAL A 65 -16.77 14.47 -12.65
CA VAL A 65 -16.07 15.76 -12.54
C VAL A 65 -16.94 16.90 -13.04
N THR A 66 -17.61 16.71 -14.18
CA THR A 66 -18.47 17.73 -14.79
C THR A 66 -19.63 18.08 -13.86
N ARG A 67 -20.28 17.06 -13.28
CA ARG A 67 -21.36 17.24 -12.32
C ARG A 67 -20.91 18.00 -11.07
N ASN A 68 -19.82 17.58 -10.44
CA ASN A 68 -19.31 18.24 -9.23
C ASN A 68 -18.86 19.69 -9.48
N ARG A 69 -18.28 19.98 -10.65
CA ARG A 69 -17.94 21.36 -11.02
C ARG A 69 -19.18 22.23 -11.16
N LYS A 70 -20.20 21.74 -11.87
CA LYS A 70 -21.47 22.43 -12.04
C LYS A 70 -22.15 22.70 -10.69
N GLU A 71 -22.25 21.69 -9.84
CA GLU A 71 -22.80 21.83 -8.49
C GLU A 71 -22.03 22.87 -7.65
N SER A 72 -20.70 22.91 -7.76
CA SER A 72 -19.86 23.90 -7.09
C SER A 72 -20.09 25.32 -7.63
N ASP A 73 -20.20 25.48 -8.95
CA ASP A 73 -20.49 26.76 -9.60
C ASP A 73 -21.86 27.31 -9.17
N GLU A 74 -22.88 26.47 -9.15
CA GLU A 74 -24.23 26.83 -8.69
C GLU A 74 -24.24 27.26 -7.21
N ARG A 75 -23.50 26.56 -6.34
CA ARG A 75 -23.37 26.94 -4.93
C ARG A 75 -22.67 28.28 -4.76
N ARG A 76 -21.65 28.56 -5.57
CA ARG A 76 -20.99 29.87 -5.57
C ARG A 76 -21.98 30.95 -6.01
N GLN A 77 -22.66 30.79 -7.13
CA GLN A 77 -23.61 31.79 -7.63
C GLN A 77 -24.73 32.10 -6.62
N LYS A 78 -25.26 31.09 -5.92
CA LYS A 78 -26.27 31.28 -4.86
C LYS A 78 -25.74 32.08 -3.66
N ASN A 79 -24.49 31.91 -3.28
CA ASN A 79 -23.88 32.64 -2.16
C ASN A 79 -23.48 34.08 -2.50
N TRP A 80 -23.54 34.46 -3.79
CA TRP A 80 -23.23 35.81 -4.25
C TRP A 80 -24.49 36.69 -4.45
N GLN A 81 -25.69 36.15 -4.18
CA GLN A 81 -26.95 36.89 -4.08
C GLN A 81 -27.31 37.13 -2.61
#